data_AF-A0A1G2KWR8-F1
#
_entry.id   AF-A0A1G2KWR8-F1
#
_cell.length_a   1.000
_cell.length_b   1.000
_cell.length_c   1.000
_cell.angle_alpha   90.00
_cell.angle_beta   90.00
_cell.angle_gamma   90.00
#
_symmetry.space_group_name_H-M   'P 1'
#
loop_
_entity.id
_entity.type
_entity.pdbx_description
1 polymer ?
#
loop_
_entity_poly.entity_id
_entity_poly.type
_entity_poly.pdbx_seq_one_letter_code
_entity_poly.pdbx_strand_id
1 'polypeptide(L)'
;MTKRIFSRRLWKTFLIRGYILHTLVSASPVFAQTLTDRIPNPIAAKSFPCLVKALSEAAITIVVPIAIVAIIFAGLKFIIAGAQGNEGGIKQARTMLFWIIIGTAVVVGSFVLAEAAISFFGATAGPLAC
;
A
#
# COMPACT_ATOMS: atom_id res chain seq x y z
N MET A 1 56.64 -25.40 -17.37
CA MET A 1 55.65 -25.73 -18.42
C MET A 1 54.18 -25.74 -17.97
N THR A 2 53.85 -25.38 -16.71
CA THR A 2 52.52 -25.64 -16.11
C THR A 2 51.46 -24.52 -16.32
N LYS A 3 51.85 -23.32 -16.76
CA LYS A 3 50.91 -22.17 -16.86
C LYS A 3 49.92 -22.25 -18.04
N ARG A 4 50.27 -22.90 -19.16
CA ARG A 4 49.40 -22.96 -20.36
C ARG A 4 48.19 -23.90 -20.19
N ILE A 5 48.30 -24.92 -19.35
CA ILE A 5 47.22 -25.91 -19.12
C ILE A 5 46.14 -25.32 -18.18
N PHE A 6 46.56 -24.53 -17.19
CA PHE A 6 45.67 -23.87 -16.23
C PHE A 6 44.77 -22.82 -16.89
N SER A 7 45.34 -21.98 -17.76
CA SER A 7 44.59 -20.97 -18.53
C SER A 7 43.52 -21.59 -19.44
N ARG A 8 43.82 -22.71 -20.11
CA ARG A 8 42.85 -23.39 -21.00
C ARG A 8 41.72 -24.10 -20.24
N ARG A 9 41.96 -24.56 -19.00
CA ARG A 9 40.96 -25.23 -18.17
C ARG A 9 40.02 -24.24 -17.48
N LEU A 10 40.55 -23.10 -17.03
CA LEU A 10 39.76 -22.00 -16.46
C LEU A 10 38.94 -21.27 -17.51
N TRP A 11 39.48 -21.05 -18.71
CA TRP A 11 38.73 -20.37 -19.78
C TRP A 11 37.50 -21.20 -20.20
N LYS A 12 37.64 -22.52 -20.31
CA LYS A 12 36.51 -23.41 -20.65
C LYS A 12 35.42 -23.41 -19.59
N THR A 13 35.77 -23.39 -18.29
CA THR A 13 34.77 -23.35 -17.21
C THR A 13 34.06 -21.99 -17.13
N PHE A 14 34.75 -20.89 -17.43
CA PHE A 14 34.13 -19.56 -17.54
C PHE A 14 33.16 -19.47 -18.73
N LEU A 15 33.51 -20.01 -19.90
CA LEU A 15 32.62 -20.00 -21.07
C LEU A 15 31.37 -20.86 -20.87
N ILE A 16 31.52 -22.07 -20.32
CA ILE A 16 30.40 -22.98 -20.08
C ILE A 16 29.47 -22.41 -19.01
N ARG A 17 30.02 -21.88 -17.91
CA ARG A 17 29.22 -21.27 -16.85
C ARG A 17 28.54 -19.97 -17.30
N GLY A 18 29.20 -19.16 -18.11
CA GLY A 18 28.61 -17.95 -18.70
C GLY A 18 27.47 -18.26 -19.67
N TYR A 19 27.59 -19.30 -20.49
CA TYR A 19 26.52 -19.74 -21.40
C TYR A 19 25.30 -20.27 -20.64
N ILE A 20 25.52 -21.07 -19.59
CA ILE A 20 24.45 -21.57 -18.71
C ILE A 20 23.75 -20.41 -17.99
N LEU A 21 24.50 -19.42 -17.51
CA LEU A 21 23.93 -18.21 -16.90
C LEU A 21 23.11 -17.39 -17.91
N HIS A 22 23.58 -17.29 -19.16
CA HIS A 22 22.88 -16.55 -20.22
C HIS A 22 21.57 -17.22 -20.62
N THR A 23 21.52 -18.56 -20.68
CA THR A 23 20.27 -19.29 -20.98
C THR A 23 19.22 -19.20 -19.87
N LEU A 24 19.65 -18.98 -18.61
CA LEU A 24 18.74 -18.76 -17.48
C LEU A 24 18.14 -17.34 -17.47
N VAL A 25 18.85 -16.34 -18.02
CA VAL A 25 18.41 -14.93 -18.00
C VAL A 25 17.48 -14.58 -19.18
N SER A 26 17.53 -15.28 -20.31
CA SER A 26 16.63 -15.03 -21.45
C SER A 26 15.25 -15.68 -21.34
N ALA A 27 14.96 -16.41 -20.26
CA ALA A 27 13.67 -17.06 -20.02
C ALA A 27 12.59 -16.10 -19.46
N SER A 28 12.76 -14.78 -19.55
CA SER A 28 11.73 -13.79 -19.24
C SER A 28 11.91 -12.59 -20.19
N PRO A 29 10.86 -12.10 -20.90
CA PRO A 29 9.45 -12.09 -20.49
C PRO A 29 8.49 -12.64 -21.56
N VAL A 30 7.94 -13.84 -21.34
CA VAL A 30 6.69 -14.29 -21.98
C VAL A 30 5.51 -13.70 -21.19
N PHE A 31 5.38 -12.38 -21.22
CA PHE A 31 4.20 -11.64 -20.76
C PHE A 31 3.92 -10.49 -21.73
N ALA A 32 3.93 -10.78 -23.02
CA ALA A 32 3.33 -9.89 -24.02
C ALA A 32 1.98 -10.49 -24.42
N GLN A 33 0.96 -10.33 -23.57
CA GLN A 33 -0.41 -10.69 -23.92
C GLN A 33 -0.99 -9.58 -24.81
N THR A 34 -1.30 -9.92 -26.05
CA THR A 34 -2.19 -9.13 -26.91
C THR A 34 -3.62 -9.23 -26.36
N LEU A 35 -3.98 -8.32 -25.46
CA LEU A 35 -5.36 -8.13 -25.00
C LEU A 35 -6.06 -7.14 -25.94
N THR A 36 -6.68 -7.67 -26.99
CA THR A 36 -7.62 -6.93 -27.86
C THR A 36 -9.05 -6.99 -27.32
N ASP A 37 -9.23 -7.40 -26.06
CA ASP A 37 -10.44 -7.15 -25.30
C ASP A 37 -10.14 -6.01 -24.33
N ARG A 38 -10.91 -4.93 -24.42
CA ARG A 38 -10.79 -3.82 -23.47
C ARG A 38 -10.97 -4.37 -22.07
N ILE A 39 -9.90 -4.39 -21.27
CA ILE A 39 -9.97 -4.72 -19.85
C ILE A 39 -11.00 -3.77 -19.24
N PRO A 40 -12.16 -4.27 -18.78
CA PRO A 40 -13.15 -3.42 -18.15
C PRO A 40 -12.50 -2.83 -16.90
N ASN A 41 -12.62 -1.51 -16.70
CA ASN A 41 -12.05 -0.84 -15.55
C ASN A 41 -12.63 -1.49 -14.27
N PRO A 42 -11.83 -2.21 -13.46
CA PRO A 42 -12.33 -2.87 -12.26
C PRO A 42 -12.79 -1.88 -11.19
N ILE A 43 -12.43 -0.59 -11.33
CA ILE A 43 -12.82 0.51 -10.44
C ILE A 43 -14.04 1.28 -11.00
N ALA A 44 -14.50 0.96 -12.23
CA ALA A 44 -15.63 1.56 -12.94
C ALA A 44 -15.63 3.11 -13.07
N ALA A 45 -14.61 3.80 -12.57
CA ALA A 45 -14.48 5.25 -12.63
C ALA A 45 -14.28 5.74 -14.07
N LYS A 46 -15.10 6.69 -14.48
CA LYS A 46 -15.08 7.31 -15.82
C LYS A 46 -14.20 8.56 -15.90
N SER A 47 -13.84 9.13 -14.75
CA SER A 47 -13.08 10.38 -14.63
C SER A 47 -12.20 10.38 -13.37
N PHE A 48 -11.18 11.24 -13.35
CA PHE A 48 -10.27 11.38 -12.20
C PHE A 48 -10.99 11.71 -10.88
N PRO A 49 -12.01 12.60 -10.84
CA PRO A 49 -12.80 12.84 -9.63
C PRO A 49 -13.50 11.58 -9.11
N CYS A 50 -14.07 10.75 -10.00
CA CYS A 50 -14.72 9.51 -9.59
C CYS A 50 -13.72 8.46 -9.09
N LEU A 51 -12.49 8.45 -9.61
CA LEU A 51 -11.42 7.60 -9.12
C LEU A 51 -11.02 7.99 -7.69
N VAL A 52 -10.84 9.28 -7.42
CA VAL A 52 -10.50 9.80 -6.09
C VAL A 52 -11.63 9.50 -5.08
N LYS A 53 -12.90 9.65 -5.48
CA LYS A 53 -14.05 9.31 -4.65
C LYS A 53 -14.09 7.82 -4.30
N ALA A 54 -13.99 6.95 -5.32
CA ALA A 54 -14.01 5.50 -5.12
C ALA A 54 -12.85 5.01 -4.23
N LEU A 55 -11.65 5.57 -4.40
CA LEU A 55 -10.50 5.24 -3.57
C LEU A 55 -10.69 5.68 -2.11
N SER A 56 -11.28 6.86 -1.91
CA SER A 56 -11.54 7.39 -0.57
C SER A 56 -12.62 6.58 0.17
N GLU A 57 -13.69 6.18 -0.51
CA GLU A 57 -14.74 5.30 0.04
C GLU A 57 -14.18 3.91 0.40
N ALA A 58 -13.34 3.33 -0.45
CA ALA A 58 -12.66 2.06 -0.17
C ALA A 58 -11.76 2.16 1.07
N ALA A 59 -11.03 3.27 1.21
CA ALA A 59 -10.19 3.50 2.39
C ALA A 59 -11.02 3.61 3.68
N ILE A 60 -12.13 4.36 3.67
CA ILE A 60 -13.01 4.50 4.84
C ILE A 60 -13.59 3.15 5.27
N THR A 61 -14.01 2.33 4.29
CA THR A 61 -14.59 1.01 4.55
C THR A 61 -13.67 0.11 5.37
N ILE A 62 -12.35 0.23 5.18
CA ILE A 62 -11.34 -0.56 5.89
C ILE A 62 -10.89 0.14 7.18
N VAL A 63 -10.71 1.46 7.16
CA VAL A 63 -10.10 2.19 8.27
C VAL A 63 -11.06 2.39 9.44
N VAL A 64 -12.35 2.61 9.19
CA VAL A 64 -13.35 2.78 10.24
C VAL A 64 -13.42 1.59 11.20
N PRO A 65 -13.54 0.32 10.76
CA PRO A 65 -13.56 -0.81 11.68
C PRO A 65 -12.25 -0.97 12.45
N ILE A 66 -11.10 -0.69 11.82
CA ILE A 66 -9.79 -0.72 12.48
C ILE A 66 -9.71 0.34 13.60
N ALA A 67 -10.20 1.55 13.34
CA ALA A 67 -10.23 2.63 14.32
C ALA A 67 -11.09 2.28 15.54
N ILE A 68 -12.26 1.65 15.33
CA ILE A 68 -13.13 1.20 16.42
C ILE A 68 -12.41 0.20 17.32
N VAL A 69 -11.78 -0.82 16.73
CA VAL A 69 -11.01 -1.83 17.49
C VAL A 69 -9.85 -1.18 18.26
N ALA A 70 -9.15 -0.22 17.63
CA ALA A 70 -8.05 0.50 18.27
C ALA A 70 -8.51 1.31 19.49
N ILE A 71 -9.67 2.00 19.40
CA ILE A 71 -10.26 2.75 20.51
C ILE A 71 -10.62 1.81 21.66
N ILE A 72 -11.28 0.69 21.36
CA ILE A 72 -11.64 -0.32 22.38
C ILE A 72 -10.39 -0.85 23.07
N PHE A 73 -9.35 -1.19 22.31
CA PHE A 73 -8.10 -1.70 22.85
C PHE A 73 -7.40 -0.67 23.75
N ALA A 74 -7.35 0.60 23.35
CA ALA A 74 -6.81 1.67 24.18
C ALA A 74 -7.62 1.85 25.49
N GLY A 75 -8.95 1.76 25.42
CA GLY A 75 -9.83 1.80 26.57
C GLY A 75 -9.59 0.65 27.55
N LEU A 76 -9.48 -0.58 27.05
CA LEU A 76 -9.15 -1.75 27.88
C LEU A 76 -7.79 -1.59 28.57
N LYS A 77 -6.80 -1.06 27.85
CA LYS A 77 -5.47 -0.81 28.40
C LYS A 77 -5.48 0.20 29.55
N PHE A 78 -6.33 1.23 29.47
CA PHE A 78 -6.54 2.18 30.58
C PHE A 78 -7.09 1.49 31.84
N ILE A 79 -8.08 0.61 31.67
CA ILE A 79 -8.70 -0.12 32.78
C ILE A 79 -7.68 -1.06 33.45
N ILE A 80 -6.93 -1.84 32.66
CA ILE A 80 -5.94 -2.78 33.18
C ILE A 80 -4.80 -2.04 33.90
N ALA A 81 -4.29 -0.95 33.32
CA ALA A 81 -3.24 -0.17 33.94
C ALA A 81 -3.71 0.54 35.23
N GLY A 82 -4.96 1.01 35.26
CA GLY A 82 -5.58 1.57 36.46
C GLY A 82 -5.72 0.55 37.58
N ALA A 83 -6.16 -0.67 37.26
CA ALA A 83 -6.28 -1.76 38.23
C ALA A 83 -4.93 -2.18 38.84
N GLN A 84 -3.85 -2.10 38.06
CA GLN A 84 -2.49 -2.44 38.50
C GLN A 84 -1.77 -1.30 39.25
N GLY A 85 -2.35 -0.09 39.30
CA GLY A 85 -1.67 1.09 39.87
C GLY A 85 -0.39 1.49 39.12
N ASN A 86 -0.23 1.06 37.87
CA ASN A 86 0.97 1.32 37.08
C ASN A 86 0.83 2.65 36.32
N GLU A 87 1.41 3.72 36.86
CA GLU A 87 1.41 5.05 36.24
C GLU A 87 1.99 5.05 34.81
N GLY A 88 3.00 4.21 34.56
CA GLY A 88 3.60 4.06 33.22
C GLY A 88 2.61 3.48 32.20
N GLY A 89 1.80 2.51 32.62
CA GLY A 89 0.74 1.92 31.80
C GLY A 89 -0.34 2.93 31.42
N ILE A 90 -0.75 3.78 32.37
CA ILE A 90 -1.73 4.85 32.14
C ILE A 90 -1.17 5.89 31.16
N LYS A 91 0.09 6.31 31.34
CA LYS A 91 0.75 7.25 30.41
C LYS A 91 0.83 6.70 29.00
N GLN A 92 1.12 5.40 28.86
CA GLN A 92 1.17 4.74 27.55
C GLN A 92 -0.22 4.64 26.91
N ALA A 93 -1.26 4.28 27.68
CA ALA A 93 -2.63 4.23 27.19
C ALA A 93 -3.11 5.60 26.71
N ARG A 94 -2.77 6.68 27.44
CA ARG A 94 -3.06 8.07 27.03
C ARG A 94 -2.38 8.43 25.71
N THR A 95 -1.10 8.11 25.59
CA THR A 95 -0.33 8.36 24.37
C THR A 95 -0.92 7.61 23.18
N MET A 96 -1.30 6.35 23.38
CA MET A 96 -1.96 5.53 22.36
C MET A 96 -3.29 6.14 21.91
N LEU A 97 -4.13 6.58 22.86
CA LEU A 97 -5.40 7.24 22.56
C LEU A 97 -5.21 8.53 21.75
N PHE A 98 -4.20 9.35 22.09
CA PHE A 98 -3.87 10.55 21.30
C PHE A 98 -3.49 10.20 19.86
N TRP A 99 -2.65 9.18 19.66
CA TRP A 99 -2.28 8.75 18.31
C TRP A 99 -3.46 8.20 17.53
N ILE A 100 -4.39 7.51 18.18
CA ILE A 100 -5.62 7.04 17.55
C ILE A 100 -6.48 8.23 17.11
N ILE A 101 -6.69 9.23 17.98
CA ILE A 101 -7.46 10.43 17.65
C ILE A 101 -6.85 11.18 16.46
N ILE A 102 -5.52 11.36 16.48
CA ILE A 102 -4.80 12.01 15.38
C ILE A 102 -4.96 11.20 14.08
N GLY A 103 -4.76 9.88 14.14
CA GLY A 103 -4.92 9.00 12.98
C GLY A 103 -6.33 9.06 12.40
N THR A 104 -7.36 8.99 13.24
CA THR A 104 -8.76 9.11 12.81
C THR A 104 -9.05 10.49 12.23
N ALA A 105 -8.54 11.56 12.84
CA ALA A 105 -8.71 12.92 12.32
C ALA A 105 -8.07 13.12 10.94
N VAL A 106 -6.90 12.51 10.69
CA VAL A 106 -6.25 12.56 9.37
C VAL A 106 -7.07 11.83 8.31
N VAL A 107 -7.62 10.66 8.64
CA VAL A 107 -8.43 9.86 7.71
C VAL A 107 -9.72 10.60 7.33
N VAL A 108 -10.44 11.11 8.33
CA VAL A 108 -11.66 11.89 8.13
C VAL A 108 -11.34 13.20 7.39
N GLY A 109 -10.27 13.88 7.79
CA GLY A 109 -9.81 15.11 7.14
C GLY A 109 -9.47 14.90 5.66
N SER A 110 -8.78 13.81 5.32
CA SER A 110 -8.46 13.47 3.93
C SER A 110 -9.72 13.29 3.07
N PHE A 111 -10.75 12.64 3.61
CA PHE A 111 -12.01 12.44 2.88
C PHE A 111 -12.74 13.78 2.63
N VAL A 112 -12.87 14.60 3.67
CA VAL A 112 -13.52 15.92 3.56
C VAL A 112 -12.75 16.82 2.58
N LEU A 113 -11.42 16.79 2.62
CA LEU A 113 -10.58 17.55 1.69
C LEU A 113 -10.71 17.04 0.26
N ALA A 114 -10.83 15.73 0.05
CA ALA A 114 -11.05 15.15 -1.28
C ALA A 114 -12.41 15.57 -1.85
N GLU A 115 -13.47 15.54 -1.03
CA GLU A 115 -14.81 15.95 -1.43
C GLU A 115 -14.90 17.46 -1.71
N ALA A 116 -14.23 18.26 -0.88
CA ALA A 116 -14.06 19.70 -1.13
C ALA A 116 -13.35 19.93 -2.47
N ALA A 117 -12.21 19.29 -2.74
CA ALA A 117 -11.50 19.43 -4.01
C ALA A 117 -12.37 19.04 -5.21
N ILE A 118 -13.11 17.92 -5.11
CA ILE A 118 -14.04 17.48 -6.16
C ILE A 118 -15.14 18.53 -6.37
N SER A 119 -15.70 19.13 -5.31
CA SER A 119 -16.70 20.18 -5.46
C SER A 119 -16.14 21.44 -6.13
N PHE A 120 -14.91 21.85 -5.81
CA PHE A 120 -14.27 23.03 -6.39
C PHE A 120 -13.97 22.84 -7.88
N PHE A 121 -13.40 21.71 -8.27
CA PHE A 121 -13.10 21.44 -9.67
C PHE A 121 -14.34 20.96 -10.44
N GLY A 122 -15.26 20.27 -9.77
CA GLY A 122 -16.50 19.74 -10.32
C GLY A 122 -17.59 20.78 -10.53
N ALA A 123 -17.62 21.90 -9.80
CA ALA A 123 -18.57 22.99 -10.07
C ALA A 123 -18.43 23.60 -11.48
N THR A 124 -17.29 23.40 -12.15
CA THR A 124 -17.05 23.87 -13.53
C THR A 124 -17.38 22.83 -14.62
N ALA A 125 -17.70 21.59 -14.24
CA ALA A 125 -18.10 20.52 -15.15
C ALA A 125 -19.49 20.02 -14.71
N GLY A 126 -20.49 20.10 -15.60
CA GLY A 126 -21.89 19.74 -15.29
C GLY A 126 -22.08 18.36 -14.62
N PRO A 127 -23.32 18.04 -14.19
CA PRO A 127 -23.63 17.10 -13.11
C PRO A 127 -22.84 15.79 -13.22
N LEU A 128 -21.77 15.71 -12.43
CA LEU A 128 -20.89 14.56 -12.37
C LEU A 128 -21.58 13.48 -11.53
N ALA A 129 -22.50 12.75 -12.16
CA ALA A 129 -22.82 11.40 -11.74
C ALA A 129 -21.57 10.54 -11.96
N CYS A 130 -20.72 10.48 -10.92
CA CYS A 130 -20.11 9.21 -10.56
C CYS A 130 -21.28 8.27 -10.18
#